data_AF-A0A0C9Y6K2-F1
#
_entry.id   AF-A0A0C9Y6K2-F1
#
_cell.length_a   1.000
_cell.length_b   1.000
_cell.length_c   1.000
_cell.angle_alpha   90.00
_cell.angle_beta   90.00
_cell.angle_gamma   90.00
#
_symmetry.space_group_name_H-M   'P 1'
#
loop_
_entity.id
_entity.type
_entity.pdbx_description
1 polymer ?
#
loop_
_entity_poly.entity_id
_entity_poly.type
_entity_poly.pdbx_seq_one_letter_code
_entity_poly.pdbx_strand_id
1 'polypeptide(L)'
;IKPLTEEERKTKLEELHQKLAAKRAVKAQEEAKEAKANEAIKRKQGKDLNKIKEELKAKEMIKEAEQKRKEKAEDAKARAAIKAQIEADKKARAEKAAREKALREGKPIVDSQSETNSGIPSSAAVASSSSGVAGKDFKDTRLQIRLASGGTPYTTTLPSDSTLHDVAEFVAAQTLSVSVDTVSFTQQFPRKTFSRADFNKSLRELGLTPSAVLIAS
;
A
#
# COMPACT_ATOMS: atom_id res chain seq x y z
N ILE A 1 -74.61 33.01 -47.58
CA ILE A 1 -73.58 33.74 -46.80
C ILE A 1 -73.18 34.94 -47.63
N LYS A 2 -73.49 36.17 -47.18
CA LYS A 2 -73.30 37.41 -47.94
C LYS A 2 -71.79 37.72 -48.01
N PRO A 3 -71.19 37.93 -49.19
CA PRO A 3 -69.76 38.20 -49.30
C PRO A 3 -69.46 39.57 -48.68
N LEU A 4 -68.45 39.61 -47.81
CA LEU A 4 -67.98 40.83 -47.16
C LEU A 4 -67.58 41.88 -48.22
N THR A 5 -68.02 43.12 -48.06
CA THR A 5 -67.57 44.28 -48.86
C THR A 5 -66.06 44.48 -48.69
N GLU A 6 -65.39 45.01 -49.71
CA GLU A 6 -63.91 45.10 -49.74
C GLU A 6 -63.34 45.93 -48.59
N GLU A 7 -64.11 46.90 -48.09
CA GLU A 7 -63.75 47.76 -46.97
C GLU A 7 -63.78 47.01 -45.64
N GLU A 8 -64.78 46.16 -45.41
CA GLU A 8 -64.87 45.34 -44.20
C GLU A 8 -63.80 44.24 -44.14
N ARG A 9 -63.24 43.85 -45.29
CA ARG A 9 -62.09 42.92 -45.33
C ARG A 9 -60.79 43.62 -44.97
N LYS A 10 -60.60 44.87 -45.42
CA LYS A 10 -59.41 45.68 -45.09
C LYS A 10 -59.34 45.99 -43.60
N THR A 11 -60.45 46.42 -42.99
CA THR A 11 -60.51 46.69 -41.55
C THR A 11 -60.26 45.44 -40.71
N LYS A 12 -60.86 44.29 -41.08
CA LYS A 12 -60.58 43.01 -40.40
C LYS A 12 -59.12 42.57 -40.55
N LEU A 13 -58.48 42.81 -41.68
CA LEU A 13 -57.04 42.53 -41.86
C LEU A 13 -56.18 43.42 -40.97
N GLU A 14 -56.47 44.72 -40.90
CA GLU A 14 -55.75 45.66 -40.02
C GLU A 14 -55.90 45.28 -38.55
N GLU A 15 -57.11 44.93 -38.09
CA GLU A 15 -57.34 44.44 -36.74
C GLU A 15 -56.56 43.14 -36.44
N LEU A 16 -56.49 42.21 -37.41
CA LEU A 16 -55.72 40.98 -37.26
C LEU A 16 -54.21 41.27 -37.20
N HIS A 17 -53.71 42.21 -38.00
CA HIS A 17 -52.32 42.65 -37.96
C HIS A 17 -51.97 43.30 -36.63
N GLN A 18 -52.85 44.16 -36.10
CA GLN A 18 -52.67 44.77 -34.77
C GLN A 18 -52.70 43.72 -33.64
N LYS A 19 -53.62 42.76 -33.69
CA LYS A 19 -53.67 41.64 -32.72
C LYS A 19 -52.42 40.76 -32.79
N LEU A 20 -51.87 40.52 -33.99
CA LEU A 20 -50.60 39.79 -34.15
C LEU A 20 -49.40 40.59 -33.64
N ALA A 21 -49.35 41.90 -33.91
CA ALA A 21 -48.30 42.77 -33.40
C ALA A 21 -48.32 42.83 -31.86
N ALA A 22 -49.49 42.96 -31.24
CA ALA A 22 -49.66 42.91 -29.80
C ALA A 22 -49.22 41.56 -29.21
N LYS A 23 -49.62 40.43 -29.82
CA LYS A 23 -49.17 39.09 -29.39
C LYS A 23 -47.66 38.90 -29.52
N ARG A 24 -47.04 39.42 -30.59
CA ARG A 24 -45.58 39.38 -30.76
C ARG A 24 -44.87 40.22 -29.71
N ALA A 25 -45.39 41.40 -29.38
CA ALA A 25 -44.81 42.26 -28.35
C ALA A 25 -44.85 41.61 -26.96
N VAL A 26 -45.96 40.97 -26.57
CA VAL A 26 -46.07 40.24 -25.30
C VAL A 26 -45.09 39.06 -25.27
N LYS A 27 -45.07 38.24 -26.33
CA LYS A 27 -44.11 37.12 -26.43
C LYS A 27 -42.66 37.58 -26.35
N ALA A 28 -42.29 38.66 -27.03
CA ALA A 28 -40.94 39.21 -26.98
C ALA A 28 -40.54 39.67 -25.57
N GLN A 29 -41.49 40.23 -24.80
CA GLN A 29 -41.24 40.60 -23.40
C GLN A 29 -41.08 39.38 -22.49
N GLU A 30 -41.86 38.32 -22.70
CA GLU A 30 -41.75 37.06 -21.96
C GLU A 30 -40.43 36.35 -22.27
N GLU A 31 -40.08 36.20 -23.55
CA GLU A 31 -38.81 35.63 -24.01
C GLU A 31 -37.61 36.41 -23.47
N ALA A 32 -37.67 37.74 -23.42
CA ALA A 32 -36.61 38.57 -22.85
C ALA A 32 -36.45 38.36 -21.33
N LYS A 33 -37.54 38.12 -20.59
CA LYS A 33 -37.49 37.80 -19.16
C LYS A 33 -36.93 36.40 -18.93
N GLU A 34 -37.37 35.44 -19.73
CA GLU A 34 -36.90 34.05 -19.65
C GLU A 34 -35.42 33.94 -20.02
N ALA A 35 -34.95 34.65 -21.04
CA ALA A 35 -33.54 34.70 -21.43
C ALA A 35 -32.67 35.25 -20.28
N LYS A 36 -33.10 36.32 -19.62
CA LYS A 36 -32.41 36.89 -18.44
C LYS A 36 -32.39 35.91 -17.26
N ALA A 37 -33.49 35.20 -17.01
CA ALA A 37 -33.55 34.18 -15.96
C ALA A 37 -32.60 33.00 -16.26
N ASN A 38 -32.59 32.51 -17.49
CA ASN A 38 -31.71 31.45 -17.94
C ASN A 38 -30.23 31.84 -17.87
N GLU A 39 -29.88 33.07 -18.23
CA GLU A 39 -28.52 33.59 -18.06
C GLU A 39 -28.12 33.65 -16.58
N ALA A 40 -29.01 34.13 -15.71
CA ALA A 40 -28.77 34.18 -14.27
C ALA A 40 -28.56 32.77 -13.67
N ILE A 41 -29.31 31.76 -14.12
CA ILE A 41 -29.13 30.37 -13.72
C ILE A 41 -27.76 29.86 -14.16
N LYS A 42 -27.39 30.05 -15.44
CA LYS A 42 -26.07 29.65 -15.96
C LYS A 42 -24.93 30.31 -15.18
N ARG A 43 -25.06 31.60 -14.86
CA ARG A 43 -24.06 32.34 -14.08
C ARG A 43 -23.97 31.82 -12.64
N LYS A 44 -25.09 31.48 -12.00
CA LYS A 44 -25.10 30.87 -10.66
C LYS A 44 -24.46 29.48 -10.68
N GLN A 45 -24.87 28.61 -11.60
CA GLN A 45 -24.29 27.27 -11.76
C GLN A 45 -22.78 27.33 -11.99
N GLY A 46 -22.28 28.23 -12.84
CA GLY A 46 -20.84 28.40 -13.04
C GLY A 46 -20.09 28.82 -11.76
N LYS A 47 -20.68 29.71 -10.95
CA LYS A 47 -20.11 30.12 -9.65
C LYS A 47 -20.12 28.95 -8.65
N ASP A 48 -21.21 28.20 -8.59
CA ASP A 48 -21.36 27.08 -7.66
C ASP A 48 -20.38 25.95 -8.01
N LEU A 49 -20.18 25.65 -9.30
CA LEU A 49 -19.17 24.69 -9.74
C LEU A 49 -17.75 25.11 -9.36
N ASN A 50 -17.42 26.40 -9.45
CA ASN A 50 -16.11 26.89 -9.03
C ASN A 50 -15.93 26.80 -7.51
N LYS A 51 -16.95 27.18 -6.74
CA LYS A 51 -16.93 27.04 -5.27
C LYS A 51 -16.77 25.59 -4.83
N ILE A 52 -17.51 24.65 -5.44
CA ILE A 52 -17.40 23.22 -5.15
C ILE A 52 -15.98 22.72 -5.42
N LYS A 53 -15.37 23.12 -6.54
CA LYS A 53 -13.98 22.77 -6.86
C LYS A 53 -12.98 23.33 -5.85
N GLU A 54 -13.14 24.58 -5.43
CA GLU A 54 -12.29 25.21 -4.42
C GLU A 54 -12.43 24.53 -3.05
N GLU A 55 -13.66 24.23 -2.63
CA GLU A 55 -13.93 23.54 -1.37
C GLU A 55 -13.38 22.12 -1.36
N LEU A 56 -13.49 21.39 -2.48
CA LEU A 56 -12.91 20.05 -2.62
C LEU A 56 -11.39 20.10 -2.50
N LYS A 57 -10.73 21.02 -3.22
CA LYS A 57 -9.26 21.21 -3.11
C LYS A 57 -8.84 21.59 -1.69
N ALA A 58 -9.58 22.47 -1.02
CA ALA A 58 -9.29 22.84 0.36
C ALA A 58 -9.41 21.64 1.31
N LYS A 59 -10.45 20.82 1.15
CA LYS A 59 -10.64 19.58 1.92
C LYS A 59 -9.53 18.56 1.67
N GLU A 60 -9.07 18.40 0.44
CA GLU A 60 -7.95 17.51 0.11
C GLU A 60 -6.64 17.98 0.76
N MET A 61 -6.32 19.28 0.66
CA MET A 61 -5.12 19.83 1.31
C MET A 61 -5.15 19.68 2.83
N ILE A 62 -6.31 19.88 3.46
CA ILE A 62 -6.45 19.67 4.91
C ILE A 62 -6.22 18.20 5.26
N LYS A 63 -6.84 17.27 4.53
CA LYS A 63 -6.67 15.83 4.75
C LYS A 63 -5.23 15.38 4.57
N GLU A 64 -4.55 15.86 3.53
CA GLU A 64 -3.14 15.54 3.28
C GLU A 64 -2.24 16.08 4.40
N ALA A 65 -2.50 17.31 4.87
CA ALA A 65 -1.77 17.89 5.99
C ALA A 65 -2.00 17.13 7.30
N GLU A 66 -3.23 16.68 7.57
CA GLU A 66 -3.56 15.85 8.73
C GLU A 66 -2.91 14.46 8.66
N GLN A 67 -2.97 13.80 7.50
CA GLN A 67 -2.31 12.52 7.27
C GLN A 67 -0.80 12.64 7.49
N LYS A 68 -0.16 13.65 6.90
CA LYS A 68 1.27 13.89 7.08
C LYS A 68 1.66 14.17 8.54
N ARG A 69 0.81 14.89 9.29
CA ARG A 69 1.01 15.10 10.74
C ARG A 69 0.87 13.80 11.52
N LYS A 70 -0.12 12.97 11.19
CA LYS A 70 -0.35 11.67 11.82
C LYS A 70 0.79 10.70 11.55
N GLU A 71 1.21 10.56 10.29
CA GLU A 71 2.36 9.74 9.88
C GLU A 71 3.64 10.15 10.60
N LYS A 72 3.92 11.47 10.68
CA LYS A 72 5.09 11.97 11.40
C LYS A 72 5.03 11.65 12.90
N ALA A 73 3.85 11.72 13.50
CA ALA A 73 3.65 11.37 14.91
C ALA A 73 3.80 9.86 15.15
N GLU A 74 3.30 9.02 14.24
CA GLU A 74 3.43 7.56 14.31
C GLU A 74 4.88 7.11 14.09
N ASP A 75 5.60 7.68 13.12
CA ASP A 75 7.03 7.42 12.91
C ASP A 75 7.87 7.83 14.13
N ALA A 76 7.58 9.00 14.73
CA ALA A 76 8.24 9.43 15.95
C ALA A 76 7.98 8.46 17.12
N LYS A 77 6.74 7.99 17.29
CA LYS A 77 6.39 6.99 18.31
C LYS A 77 7.07 5.64 18.06
N ALA A 78 7.10 5.17 16.81
CA ALA A 78 7.76 3.92 16.44
C ALA A 78 9.27 3.99 16.72
N ARG A 79 9.93 5.09 16.34
CA ARG A 79 11.35 5.33 16.66
C ARG A 79 11.59 5.37 18.16
N ALA A 80 10.73 6.01 18.93
CA ALA A 80 10.83 6.06 20.39
C ALA A 80 10.66 4.67 21.02
N ALA A 81 9.71 3.86 20.54
CA ALA A 81 9.50 2.49 21.00
C ALA A 81 10.70 1.59 20.71
N ILE A 82 11.25 1.65 19.49
CA ILE A 82 12.47 0.90 19.12
C ILE A 82 13.65 1.32 20.00
N LYS A 83 13.83 2.63 20.21
CA LYS A 83 14.90 3.14 21.06
C LYS A 83 14.76 2.65 22.52
N ALA A 84 13.54 2.66 23.06
CA ALA A 84 13.26 2.15 24.40
C ALA A 84 13.53 0.63 24.50
N GLN A 85 13.17 -0.14 23.46
CA GLN A 85 13.44 -1.58 23.40
C GLN A 85 14.95 -1.87 23.36
N ILE A 86 15.72 -1.10 22.58
CA ILE A 86 17.19 -1.22 22.53
C ILE A 86 17.81 -0.85 23.87
N GLU A 87 17.32 0.19 24.54
CA GLU A 87 17.83 0.58 25.85
C GLU A 87 17.53 -0.48 26.93
N ALA A 88 16.34 -1.08 26.90
CA ALA A 88 15.96 -2.18 27.78
C ALA A 88 16.84 -3.43 27.56
N ASP A 89 17.07 -3.84 26.30
CA ASP A 89 17.97 -4.96 25.98
C ASP A 89 19.41 -4.66 26.41
N LYS A 90 19.88 -3.42 26.20
CA LYS A 90 21.23 -3.01 26.64
C LYS A 90 21.38 -3.09 28.16
N LYS A 91 20.38 -2.65 28.92
CA LYS A 91 20.37 -2.76 30.39
C LYS A 91 20.34 -4.22 30.84
N ALA A 92 19.45 -5.04 30.28
CA ALA A 92 19.36 -6.47 30.60
C ALA A 92 20.68 -7.21 30.31
N ARG A 93 21.33 -6.91 29.18
CA ARG A 93 22.65 -7.48 28.83
C ARG A 93 23.74 -7.01 29.81
N ALA A 94 23.75 -5.74 30.20
CA ALA A 94 24.69 -5.20 31.16
C ALA A 94 24.51 -5.83 32.55
N GLU A 95 23.27 -6.00 33.02
CA GLU A 95 22.96 -6.67 34.28
C GLU A 95 23.36 -8.14 34.26
N LYS A 96 23.10 -8.86 33.16
CA LYS A 96 23.53 -10.26 33.01
C LYS A 96 25.05 -10.38 33.02
N ALA A 97 25.76 -9.50 32.32
CA ALA A 97 27.22 -9.48 32.32
C ALA A 97 27.80 -9.11 33.69
N ALA A 98 27.18 -8.18 34.41
CA ALA A 98 27.57 -7.82 35.77
C ALA A 98 27.34 -8.98 36.75
N ARG A 99 26.20 -9.69 36.63
CA ARG A 99 25.91 -10.91 37.41
C ARG A 99 26.92 -12.02 37.13
N GLU A 100 27.26 -12.27 35.86
CA GLU A 100 28.25 -13.28 35.48
C GLU A 100 29.66 -12.92 35.96
N LYS A 101 30.04 -11.64 35.89
CA LYS A 101 31.30 -11.14 36.43
C LYS A 101 31.35 -11.29 37.96
N ALA A 102 30.27 -10.97 38.66
CA ALA A 102 30.18 -11.16 40.12
C ALA A 102 30.26 -12.64 40.52
N LEU A 103 29.65 -13.54 39.72
CA LEU A 103 29.74 -15.00 39.88
C LEU A 103 31.20 -15.49 39.72
N ARG A 104 31.93 -14.92 38.75
CA ARG A 104 33.32 -15.27 38.45
C ARG A 104 34.32 -14.70 39.46
N GLU A 105 34.01 -13.58 40.11
CA GLU A 105 34.83 -12.94 41.15
C GLU A 105 34.53 -13.47 42.58
N GLY A 106 33.68 -14.49 42.73
CA GLY A 106 33.52 -15.25 43.98
C GLY A 106 32.85 -14.50 45.13
N LYS A 107 32.04 -13.47 44.83
CA LYS A 107 31.23 -12.77 45.85
C LYS A 107 29.85 -13.43 46.00
N PRO A 108 29.34 -13.63 47.24
CA PRO A 108 28.06 -14.29 47.45
C PRO A 108 26.92 -13.45 46.88
N ILE A 109 26.15 -14.07 45.99
CA ILE A 109 24.94 -13.52 45.40
C ILE A 109 23.85 -13.66 46.46
N VAL A 110 23.31 -12.55 46.93
CA VAL A 110 22.03 -12.56 47.65
C VAL A 110 20.98 -12.88 46.60
N ASP A 111 20.55 -14.14 46.62
CA ASP A 111 19.42 -14.64 45.89
C ASP A 111 18.17 -13.85 46.28
N SER A 112 17.48 -13.33 45.28
CA SER A 112 16.07 -13.00 45.38
C SER A 112 15.42 -13.63 44.17
N GLN A 113 14.94 -14.84 44.40
CA GLN A 113 14.14 -15.65 43.52
C GLN A 113 13.06 -14.82 42.84
N SER A 114 12.83 -15.04 41.56
CA SER A 114 11.72 -15.88 41.12
C SER A 114 11.58 -15.84 39.60
N GLU A 115 11.37 -17.02 39.06
CA GLU A 115 11.16 -17.34 37.66
C GLU A 115 9.92 -16.66 37.08
N THR A 116 9.92 -16.38 35.78
CA THR A 116 8.86 -16.82 34.86
C THR A 116 9.21 -16.57 33.39
N ASN A 117 8.99 -17.61 32.60
CA ASN A 117 8.94 -17.67 31.15
C ASN A 117 8.41 -16.41 30.45
N SER A 118 9.05 -16.03 29.33
CA SER A 118 8.42 -15.99 28.00
C SER A 118 9.46 -15.58 26.95
N GLY A 119 9.67 -16.45 25.96
CA GLY A 119 10.58 -16.19 24.85
C GLY A 119 10.03 -15.16 23.86
N ILE A 120 10.95 -14.50 23.14
CA ILE A 120 10.83 -13.83 21.82
C ILE A 120 12.29 -13.49 21.39
N PRO A 121 12.60 -13.47 20.07
CA PRO A 121 13.87 -13.95 19.54
C PRO A 121 14.97 -12.89 19.47
N SER A 122 16.21 -13.35 19.64
CA SER A 122 17.43 -12.55 19.49
C SER A 122 17.74 -12.36 18.00
N SER A 123 17.62 -11.12 17.53
CA SER A 123 18.21 -10.68 16.26
C SER A 123 19.70 -10.46 16.49
N ALA A 124 20.52 -11.39 16.01
CA ALA A 124 21.97 -11.24 15.94
C ALA A 124 22.43 -11.29 14.49
N ALA A 125 22.70 -10.08 13.99
CA ALA A 125 23.89 -9.70 13.25
C ALA A 125 24.79 -10.84 12.71
N VAL A 126 24.94 -10.79 11.37
CA VAL A 126 26.17 -11.01 10.60
C VAL A 126 27.32 -11.74 11.31
N ALA A 127 27.46 -13.03 10.99
CA ALA A 127 28.76 -13.69 11.02
C ALA A 127 28.82 -14.75 9.90
N SER A 128 29.69 -14.48 8.93
CA SER A 128 30.17 -15.45 7.96
C SER A 128 30.89 -16.59 8.71
N SER A 129 30.36 -17.80 8.65
CA SER A 129 31.15 -19.01 8.87
C SER A 129 30.48 -20.20 8.21
N SER A 130 31.12 -20.63 7.13
CA SER A 130 31.00 -21.94 6.51
C SER A 130 31.18 -23.06 7.53
N SER A 131 30.11 -23.79 7.82
CA SER A 131 30.16 -25.20 8.24
C SER A 131 28.74 -25.72 8.29
N GLY A 132 28.46 -26.79 7.54
CA GLY A 132 27.15 -27.44 7.54
C GLY A 132 26.73 -27.82 8.95
N VAL A 133 25.52 -27.41 9.33
CA VAL A 133 24.84 -27.92 10.53
C VAL A 133 23.43 -28.30 10.12
N ALA A 134 23.32 -29.47 9.48
CA ALA A 134 22.09 -30.24 9.56
C ALA A 134 21.86 -30.55 11.05
N GLY A 135 20.96 -29.83 11.72
CA GLY A 135 20.57 -30.17 13.09
C GLY A 135 20.20 -29.03 14.04
N LYS A 136 20.13 -27.77 13.61
CA LYS A 136 19.46 -26.71 14.41
C LYS A 136 18.13 -26.36 13.76
N ASP A 137 17.03 -26.66 14.44
CA ASP A 137 15.66 -26.30 14.08
C ASP A 137 15.48 -24.78 14.09
N PHE A 138 15.85 -24.13 12.99
CA PHE A 138 15.47 -22.74 12.75
C PHE A 138 14.00 -22.72 12.34
N LYS A 139 13.18 -21.88 12.97
CA LYS A 139 11.76 -21.72 12.60
C LYS A 139 11.58 -21.00 11.26
N ASP A 140 12.52 -20.12 10.95
CA ASP A 140 12.49 -19.28 9.75
C ASP A 140 13.74 -19.51 8.89
N THR A 141 13.56 -19.38 7.58
CA THR A 141 14.59 -19.48 6.55
C THR A 141 14.70 -18.17 5.78
N ARG A 142 15.88 -17.57 5.77
CA ARG A 142 16.16 -16.36 4.96
C ARG A 142 16.70 -16.74 3.59
N LEU A 143 15.92 -16.47 2.55
CA LEU A 143 16.27 -16.75 1.17
C LEU A 143 16.69 -15.48 0.43
N GLN A 144 17.79 -15.57 -0.31
CA GLN A 144 18.16 -14.58 -1.33
C GLN A 144 18.02 -15.20 -2.70
N ILE A 145 17.11 -14.67 -3.52
CA ILE A 145 16.76 -15.19 -4.82
C ILE A 145 17.31 -14.25 -5.89
N ARG A 146 18.12 -14.79 -6.81
CA ARG A 146 18.73 -14.08 -7.93
C ARG A 146 18.05 -14.54 -9.21
N LEU A 147 17.55 -13.64 -10.04
CA LEU A 147 17.00 -14.02 -11.34
C LEU A 147 18.13 -14.22 -12.35
N ALA A 148 18.00 -15.24 -13.22
CA ALA A 148 18.92 -15.50 -14.32
C ALA A 148 18.90 -14.40 -15.38
N SER A 149 17.79 -13.67 -15.51
CA SER A 149 17.68 -12.46 -16.33
C SER A 149 18.51 -11.28 -15.80
N GLY A 150 19.10 -11.41 -14.61
CA GLY A 150 19.81 -10.34 -13.93
C GLY A 150 18.88 -9.41 -13.15
N GLY A 151 19.45 -8.46 -12.42
CA GLY A 151 18.71 -7.47 -11.62
C GLY A 151 18.99 -7.51 -10.13
N THR A 152 18.19 -6.78 -9.35
CA THR A 152 18.30 -6.71 -7.90
C THR A 152 17.88 -8.05 -7.27
N PRO A 153 18.70 -8.66 -6.40
CA PRO A 153 18.33 -9.90 -5.74
C PRO A 153 17.16 -9.69 -4.78
N TYR A 154 16.14 -10.55 -4.86
CA TYR A 154 15.02 -10.54 -3.93
C TYR A 154 15.42 -11.24 -2.65
N THR A 155 15.12 -10.62 -1.51
CA THR A 155 15.36 -11.23 -0.20
C THR A 155 14.01 -11.44 0.47
N THR A 156 13.73 -12.67 0.88
CA THR A 156 12.51 -13.03 1.61
C THR A 156 12.85 -13.91 2.80
N THR A 157 11.97 -13.91 3.79
CA THR A 157 12.05 -14.79 4.95
C THR A 157 10.77 -15.61 4.98
N LEU A 158 10.91 -16.93 4.89
CA LEU A 158 9.78 -17.86 4.89
C LEU A 158 9.95 -18.87 6.04
N PRO A 159 8.84 -19.43 6.57
CA PRO A 159 8.92 -20.50 7.55
C PRO A 159 9.72 -21.69 7.03
N SER A 160 10.47 -22.38 7.89
CA SER A 160 11.27 -23.54 7.48
C SER A 160 10.46 -24.72 6.97
N ASP A 161 9.19 -24.78 7.36
CA ASP A 161 8.21 -25.78 6.91
C ASP A 161 7.57 -25.42 5.57
N SER A 162 7.80 -24.21 5.05
CA SER A 162 7.34 -23.82 3.71
C SER A 162 8.02 -24.65 2.63
N THR A 163 7.35 -24.78 1.50
CA THR A 163 7.83 -25.58 0.38
C THR A 163 8.62 -24.73 -0.61
N LEU A 164 9.44 -25.38 -1.44
CA LEU A 164 10.11 -24.69 -2.53
C LEU A 164 9.10 -24.18 -3.60
N HIS A 165 7.87 -24.73 -3.64
CA HIS A 165 6.76 -24.18 -4.42
C HIS A 165 6.33 -22.79 -3.94
N ASP A 166 6.23 -22.56 -2.64
CA ASP A 166 5.86 -21.23 -2.09
C ASP A 166 6.91 -20.17 -2.48
N VAL A 167 8.18 -20.56 -2.58
CA VAL A 167 9.26 -19.71 -3.09
C VAL A 167 9.04 -19.37 -4.57
N ALA A 168 8.58 -20.35 -5.37
CA ALA A 168 8.25 -20.16 -6.78
C ALA A 168 7.11 -19.16 -6.97
N GLU A 169 6.06 -19.28 -6.17
CA GLU A 169 4.93 -18.33 -6.16
C GLU A 169 5.39 -16.92 -5.79
N PHE A 170 6.24 -16.78 -4.77
CA PHE A 170 6.81 -15.49 -4.38
C PHE A 170 7.58 -14.83 -5.53
N VAL A 171 8.40 -15.60 -6.25
CA VAL A 171 9.17 -15.08 -7.40
C VAL A 171 8.23 -14.70 -8.55
N ALA A 172 7.22 -15.51 -8.84
CA ALA A 172 6.24 -15.24 -9.87
C ALA A 172 5.38 -14.00 -9.55
N ALA A 173 5.05 -13.77 -8.27
CA ALA A 173 4.36 -12.56 -7.83
C ALA A 173 5.22 -11.30 -7.99
N GLN A 174 6.54 -11.44 -7.87
CA GLN A 174 7.47 -10.31 -7.95
C GLN A 174 7.89 -9.97 -9.38
N THR A 175 7.77 -10.91 -10.32
CA THR A 175 8.20 -10.74 -11.71
C THR A 175 7.30 -11.51 -12.67
N LEU A 176 6.74 -10.79 -13.64
CA LEU A 176 5.85 -11.35 -14.66
C LEU A 176 6.57 -12.25 -15.69
N SER A 177 7.90 -12.24 -15.72
CA SER A 177 8.70 -13.06 -16.65
C SER A 177 9.01 -14.46 -16.12
N VAL A 178 8.65 -14.78 -14.87
CA VAL A 178 8.89 -16.08 -14.25
C VAL A 178 7.56 -16.68 -13.83
N SER A 179 7.23 -17.84 -14.38
CA SER A 179 6.02 -18.58 -14.03
C SER A 179 6.35 -19.73 -13.08
N VAL A 180 5.42 -20.04 -12.17
CA VAL A 180 5.57 -21.11 -11.15
C VAL A 180 5.85 -22.49 -11.75
N ASP A 181 5.38 -22.73 -12.99
CA ASP A 181 5.56 -24.00 -13.71
C ASP A 181 6.85 -24.07 -14.54
N THR A 182 7.44 -22.93 -14.91
CA THR A 182 8.64 -22.89 -15.74
C THR A 182 9.91 -22.58 -14.95
N VAL A 183 9.77 -22.06 -13.73
CA VAL A 183 10.91 -21.66 -12.90
C VAL A 183 11.75 -22.85 -12.46
N SER A 184 13.07 -22.74 -12.63
CA SER A 184 14.04 -23.69 -12.10
C SER A 184 14.93 -23.01 -11.06
N PHE A 185 15.13 -23.66 -9.91
CA PHE A 185 16.02 -23.17 -8.86
C PHE A 185 17.35 -23.90 -8.85
N THR A 186 18.44 -23.13 -8.78
CA THR A 186 19.80 -23.65 -8.62
C THR A 186 20.49 -22.98 -7.43
N GLN A 187 21.04 -23.79 -6.53
CA GLN A 187 21.93 -23.33 -5.46
C GLN A 187 23.37 -23.30 -5.97
N GLN A 188 24.13 -22.28 -5.60
CA GLN A 188 25.52 -22.13 -6.06
C GLN A 188 26.53 -22.86 -5.15
N PHE A 189 26.25 -23.02 -3.86
CA PHE A 189 27.13 -23.72 -2.92
C PHE A 189 26.34 -24.44 -1.82
N PRO A 190 26.42 -25.78 -1.73
CA PRO A 190 26.90 -26.71 -2.76
C PRO A 190 26.10 -26.53 -4.06
N ARG A 191 26.73 -26.75 -5.23
CA ARG A 191 26.00 -26.66 -6.50
C ARG A 191 24.94 -27.74 -6.55
N LYS A 192 23.67 -27.35 -6.50
CA LYS A 192 22.52 -28.26 -6.55
C LYS A 192 21.42 -27.62 -7.38
N THR A 193 20.97 -28.33 -8.41
CA THR A 193 19.80 -27.97 -9.22
C THR A 193 18.59 -28.69 -8.66
N PHE A 194 17.53 -27.95 -8.31
CA PHE A 194 16.31 -28.55 -7.78
C PHE A 194 15.42 -29.02 -8.93
N SER A 195 14.96 -30.26 -8.83
CA SER A 195 14.00 -30.87 -9.76
C SER A 195 12.57 -30.56 -9.32
N ARG A 196 11.56 -30.79 -10.16
CA ARG A 196 10.16 -30.57 -9.77
C ARG A 196 9.73 -31.45 -8.59
N ALA A 197 10.36 -32.61 -8.38
CA ALA A 197 10.11 -33.45 -7.21
C ALA A 197 10.57 -32.80 -5.89
N ASP A 198 11.52 -31.87 -5.95
CA ASP A 198 12.00 -31.12 -4.79
C ASP A 198 11.08 -29.94 -4.45
N PHE A 199 10.18 -29.53 -5.35
CA PHE A 199 9.24 -28.42 -5.10
C PHE A 199 8.23 -28.75 -3.99
N ASN A 200 7.93 -30.04 -3.80
CA ASN A 200 7.02 -30.52 -2.75
C ASN A 200 7.71 -30.70 -1.39
N LYS A 201 9.04 -30.56 -1.32
CA LYS A 201 9.81 -30.71 -0.08
C LYS A 201 9.91 -29.38 0.64
N SER A 202 10.03 -29.45 1.97
CA SER A 202 10.20 -28.24 2.78
C SER A 202 11.60 -27.63 2.63
N LEU A 203 11.73 -26.32 2.87
CA LEU A 203 13.03 -25.64 2.87
C LEU A 203 14.02 -26.29 3.86
N ARG A 204 13.49 -26.82 4.97
CA ARG A 204 14.25 -27.59 5.94
C ARG A 204 14.81 -28.90 5.37
N GLU A 205 13.97 -29.70 4.72
CA GLU A 205 14.38 -30.96 4.09
C GLU A 205 15.41 -30.77 2.98
N LEU A 206 15.33 -29.64 2.27
CA LEU A 206 16.27 -29.28 1.21
C LEU A 206 17.61 -28.74 1.73
N GLY A 207 17.73 -28.50 3.04
CA GLY A 207 18.93 -27.95 3.67
C GLY A 207 19.15 -26.47 3.36
N LEU A 208 18.06 -25.73 3.11
CA LEU A 208 18.10 -24.29 2.81
C LEU A 208 18.05 -23.43 4.09
N THR A 209 17.85 -24.04 5.26
CA THR A 209 17.86 -23.44 6.59
C THR A 209 19.28 -23.27 7.14
N PRO A 210 19.59 -22.19 7.89
CA PRO A 210 18.78 -21.00 8.19
C PRO A 210 18.78 -19.95 7.07
N SER A 211 19.71 -20.04 6.12
CA SER A 211 19.78 -19.12 4.99
C SER A 211 20.37 -19.79 3.76
N ALA A 212 19.79 -19.47 2.60
CA ALA A 212 20.27 -19.97 1.32
C ALA A 212 20.17 -18.91 0.22
N VAL A 213 21.01 -19.11 -0.80
CA VAL A 213 21.01 -18.31 -2.03
C VAL A 213 20.58 -19.20 -3.17
N LEU A 214 19.49 -18.82 -3.82
CA LEU A 214 18.91 -19.54 -4.96
C LEU A 214 19.00 -18.65 -6.21
N ILE A 215 19.29 -19.28 -7.34
CA ILE A 215 19.21 -18.67 -8.66
C ILE A 215 17.96 -19.22 -9.32
N ALA A 216 17.02 -18.33 -9.65
CA ALA A 216 15.79 -18.63 -10.38
C ALA A 216 16.05 -18.39 -11.88
N SER A 217 15.88 -19.42 -12.69
CA SER A 217 15.95 -19.36 -14.16
C SER A 217 14.61 -19.67 -14.80
#